data_AF-A0A812R3C4-F1
#
_entry.id   AF-A0A812R3C4-F1
#
_cell.length_a   1.000
_cell.length_b   1.000
_cell.length_c   1.000
_cell.angle_alpha   90.00
_cell.angle_beta   90.00
_cell.angle_gamma   90.00
#
_symmetry.space_group_name_H-M   'P 1'
#
loop_
_entity.id
_entity.type
_entity.pdbx_description
1 polymer ?
#
loop_
_entity_poly.entity_id
_entity_poly.type
_entity_poly.pdbx_seq_one_letter_code
_entity_poly.pdbx_strand_id
1 'polypeptide(L)'
;AEEPTSPPNQGKWVEKSENKMMQARNLIRDMLTVVRNNEVVEASNKAAMQEADKREKEAKKAVVFSKAAAHEKVIATSFKCMQDIEDGILQTEDSLSKLTHERYRGFAYLQVCERRLELREKRPPAETFQDALTLALTSEKQTLEAARKELLELEEQGKKIVTELRDKRKFLSEDTGIRRLQMMEDLKTLSPQVALPPVKANSSPKNGKAEPKEEKKEEKAEAEKTEKAEEPAEAPEAERPVTAPSHVMTPEEQKKAEQASKELIADTLKLLEKTSCHRNKSLETVFKVKQDTSRANHRSEDCLSRRTAELAEMKKQLEKHALDVEAAILRAERSLERTERRLDVKDNKKVEKFKQDTAMLENLRGIRDRLGEDIRNKCLP
;
A
#
# COMPACT_ATOMS: atom_id res chain seq x y z
N ALA A 1 121.01 -2.91 61.42
CA ALA A 1 119.60 -2.59 61.69
C ALA A 1 119.18 -1.51 60.72
N GLU A 2 118.02 -1.65 60.09
CA GLU A 2 117.33 -0.57 59.36
C GLU A 2 115.91 -1.07 59.13
N GLU A 3 114.96 -0.51 59.88
CA GLU A 3 113.54 -0.80 59.71
C GLU A 3 112.98 0.05 58.57
N PRO A 4 112.08 -0.47 57.72
CA PRO A 4 111.56 0.28 56.59
C PRO A 4 110.73 1.47 57.07
N THR A 5 111.17 2.68 56.75
CA THR A 5 110.56 3.94 57.19
C THR A 5 109.19 4.16 56.55
N SER A 6 108.13 3.84 57.30
CA SER A 6 106.75 4.16 56.93
C SER A 6 106.59 5.65 56.60
N PRO A 7 105.97 6.02 55.45
CA PRO A 7 105.94 7.40 55.00
C PRO A 7 105.15 8.32 55.95
N PRO A 8 105.62 9.55 56.24
CA PRO A 8 105.16 10.40 57.37
C PRO A 8 103.75 11.01 57.21
N ASN A 9 102.92 10.45 56.34
CA ASN A 9 101.52 10.84 56.13
C ASN A 9 100.58 9.63 55.94
N GLN A 10 101.07 8.41 56.19
CA GLN A 10 100.37 7.15 55.88
C GLN A 10 98.98 7.06 56.52
N GLY A 11 98.83 7.44 57.80
CA GLY A 11 97.53 7.42 58.49
C GLY A 11 96.48 8.32 57.82
N LYS A 12 96.84 9.56 57.48
CA LYS A 12 95.94 10.50 56.77
C LYS A 12 95.65 10.07 55.32
N TRP A 13 96.57 9.32 54.69
CA TRP A 13 96.33 8.71 53.38
C TRP A 13 95.34 7.55 53.47
N VAL A 14 95.50 6.66 54.47
CA VAL A 14 94.55 5.55 54.74
C VAL A 14 93.18 6.11 55.07
N GLU A 15 93.06 7.01 56.04
CA GLU A 15 91.79 7.66 56.43
C GLU A 15 91.10 8.33 55.23
N LYS A 16 91.85 9.05 54.37
CA LYS A 16 91.30 9.68 53.17
C LYS A 16 90.93 8.68 52.06
N SER A 17 91.58 7.51 52.03
CA SER A 17 91.25 6.40 51.13
C SER A 17 90.01 5.64 51.61
N GLU A 18 89.91 5.36 52.90
CA GLU A 18 88.75 4.74 53.55
C GLU A 18 87.51 5.61 53.46
N ASN A 19 87.61 6.92 53.74
CA ASN A 19 86.51 7.87 53.54
C ASN A 19 86.06 7.90 52.07
N LYS A 20 86.99 7.87 51.10
CA LYS A 20 86.64 7.75 49.67
C LYS A 20 85.98 6.42 49.32
N MET A 21 86.44 5.30 49.89
CA MET A 21 85.81 3.99 49.71
C MET A 21 84.43 3.91 50.37
N MET A 22 84.22 4.57 51.51
CA MET A 22 82.92 4.67 52.18
C MET A 22 81.96 5.55 51.38
N GLN A 23 82.42 6.69 50.86
CA GLN A 23 81.67 7.54 49.94
C GLN A 23 81.28 6.78 48.66
N ALA A 24 82.23 6.05 48.05
CA ALA A 24 81.94 5.23 46.87
C ALA A 24 80.94 4.09 47.16
N ARG A 25 81.09 3.38 48.28
CA ARG A 25 80.14 2.32 48.71
C ARG A 25 78.74 2.88 49.00
N ASN A 26 78.64 4.08 49.57
CA ASN A 26 77.37 4.75 49.78
C ASN A 26 76.75 5.16 48.44
N LEU A 27 77.51 5.86 47.59
CA LEU A 27 77.02 6.31 46.27
C LEU A 27 76.59 5.14 45.37
N ILE A 28 77.26 3.98 45.44
CA ILE A 28 76.82 2.73 44.79
C ILE A 28 75.49 2.22 45.38
N ARG A 29 75.32 2.20 46.71
CA ARG A 29 74.06 1.80 47.37
C ARG A 29 72.91 2.73 46.99
N ASP A 30 73.18 4.04 46.97
CA ASP A 30 72.20 5.07 46.66
C ASP A 30 71.79 4.97 45.19
N MET A 31 72.74 4.80 44.27
CA MET A 31 72.48 4.56 42.85
C MET A 31 71.65 3.30 42.60
N LEU A 32 71.98 2.16 43.23
CA LEU A 32 71.20 0.92 43.12
C LEU A 32 69.78 1.07 43.71
N THR A 33 69.63 1.90 44.74
CA THR A 33 68.31 2.21 45.33
C THR A 33 67.50 3.11 44.40
N VAL A 34 68.11 4.10 43.75
CA VAL A 34 67.46 4.93 42.73
C VAL A 34 67.05 4.10 41.51
N VAL A 35 67.91 3.21 40.99
CA VAL A 35 67.56 2.32 39.87
C VAL A 35 66.35 1.45 40.23
N ARG A 36 66.38 0.79 41.39
CA ARG A 36 65.26 -0.05 41.85
C ARG A 36 63.96 0.75 42.06
N ASN A 37 64.06 1.97 42.56
CA ASN A 37 62.89 2.85 42.71
C ASN A 37 62.33 3.27 41.35
N ASN A 38 63.19 3.55 40.37
CA ASN A 38 62.78 3.87 39.00
C ASN A 38 62.11 2.66 38.33
N GLU A 39 62.65 1.45 38.47
CA GLU A 39 62.01 0.21 37.97
C GLU A 39 60.60 0.00 38.56
N VAL A 40 60.42 0.25 39.86
CA VAL A 40 59.11 0.17 40.54
C VAL A 40 58.15 1.25 40.04
N VAL A 41 58.63 2.48 39.81
CA VAL A 41 57.83 3.58 39.24
C VAL A 41 57.45 3.32 37.78
N GLU A 42 58.36 2.80 36.95
CA GLU A 42 58.07 2.42 35.57
C GLU A 42 57.07 1.26 35.49
N ALA A 43 57.22 0.24 36.34
CA ALA A 43 56.26 -0.86 36.44
C ALA A 43 54.87 -0.37 36.88
N SER A 44 54.81 0.53 37.88
CA SER A 44 53.58 1.17 38.35
C SER A 44 52.92 2.01 37.25
N ASN A 45 53.68 2.87 36.56
CA ASN A 45 53.20 3.70 35.46
C ASN A 45 52.68 2.85 34.29
N LYS A 46 53.38 1.74 33.96
CA LYS A 46 52.96 0.80 32.92
C LYS A 46 51.68 0.05 33.29
N ALA A 47 51.52 -0.35 34.55
CA ALA A 47 50.28 -0.96 35.05
C ALA A 47 49.12 0.05 35.04
N ALA A 48 49.34 1.27 35.53
CA ALA A 48 48.35 2.35 35.51
C ALA A 48 47.92 2.72 34.09
N MET A 49 48.86 2.78 33.14
CA MET A 49 48.56 3.02 31.72
C MET A 49 47.74 1.88 31.12
N GLN A 50 48.05 0.61 31.43
CA GLN A 50 47.25 -0.54 31.01
C GLN A 50 45.85 -0.56 31.63
N GLU A 51 45.69 -0.12 32.88
CA GLU A 51 44.39 0.00 33.56
C GLU A 51 43.55 1.16 32.99
N ALA A 52 44.18 2.28 32.63
CA ALA A 52 43.53 3.38 31.92
C ALA A 52 43.07 2.96 30.51
N ASP A 53 43.95 2.33 29.73
CA ASP A 53 43.65 1.71 28.44
C ASP A 53 42.45 0.76 28.52
N LYS A 54 42.40 -0.07 29.57
CA LYS A 54 41.32 -1.02 29.83
C LYS A 54 40.01 -0.29 30.14
N ARG A 55 40.01 0.69 31.05
CA ARG A 55 38.82 1.50 31.36
C ARG A 55 38.30 2.23 30.13
N GLU A 56 39.18 2.79 29.29
CA GLU A 56 38.77 3.50 28.08
C GLU A 56 38.11 2.55 27.07
N LYS A 57 38.67 1.34 26.89
CA LYS A 57 38.09 0.28 26.04
C LYS A 57 36.77 -0.25 26.59
N GLU A 58 36.62 -0.35 27.90
CA GLU A 58 35.37 -0.75 28.57
C GLU A 58 34.29 0.34 28.46
N ALA A 59 34.66 1.62 28.61
CA ALA A 59 33.76 2.76 28.40
C ALA A 59 33.26 2.84 26.94
N LYS A 60 34.18 2.71 25.95
CA LYS A 60 33.83 2.68 24.52
C LYS A 60 32.87 1.53 24.20
N LYS A 61 33.10 0.34 24.75
CA LYS A 61 32.17 -0.81 24.65
C LYS A 61 30.79 -0.47 25.23
N ALA A 62 30.73 0.09 26.44
CA ALA A 62 29.47 0.43 27.09
C ALA A 62 28.62 1.43 26.28
N VAL A 63 29.26 2.45 25.68
CA VAL A 63 28.57 3.42 24.80
C VAL A 63 28.03 2.74 23.54
N VAL A 64 28.84 1.93 22.85
CA VAL A 64 28.40 1.22 21.62
C VAL A 64 27.28 0.22 21.91
N PHE A 65 27.36 -0.59 22.98
CA PHE A 65 26.28 -1.52 23.33
C PHE A 65 25.00 -0.79 23.75
N SER A 66 25.11 0.34 24.45
CA SER A 66 23.97 1.21 24.78
C SER A 66 23.28 1.76 23.53
N LYS A 67 24.06 2.21 22.54
CA LYS A 67 23.56 2.67 21.24
C LYS A 67 22.91 1.53 20.45
N ALA A 68 23.55 0.36 20.39
CA ALA A 68 23.02 -0.82 19.71
C ALA A 68 21.67 -1.27 20.30
N ALA A 69 21.53 -1.32 21.63
CA ALA A 69 20.26 -1.64 22.29
C ALA A 69 19.15 -0.63 21.99
N ALA A 70 19.49 0.67 21.83
CA ALA A 70 18.54 1.68 21.39
C ALA A 70 18.10 1.47 19.92
N HIS A 71 19.02 1.14 19.01
CA HIS A 71 18.68 0.76 17.64
C HIS A 71 17.79 -0.49 17.61
N GLU A 72 18.13 -1.54 18.37
CA GLU A 72 17.38 -2.80 18.44
C GLU A 72 15.93 -2.58 18.92
N LYS A 73 15.72 -1.75 19.96
CA LYS A 73 14.38 -1.38 20.44
C LYS A 73 13.53 -0.69 19.38
N VAL A 74 14.12 0.26 18.63
CA VAL A 74 13.42 0.95 17.53
C VAL A 74 13.14 -0.02 16.37
N ILE A 75 14.11 -0.87 16.01
CA ILE A 75 13.96 -1.89 14.97
C ILE A 75 12.81 -2.85 15.29
N ALA A 76 12.74 -3.37 16.53
CA ALA A 76 11.66 -4.26 16.95
C ALA A 76 10.28 -3.58 16.89
N THR A 77 10.21 -2.30 17.27
CA THR A 77 9.00 -1.48 17.15
C THR A 77 8.59 -1.30 15.69
N SER A 78 9.53 -0.92 14.81
CA SER A 78 9.28 -0.76 13.37
C SER A 78 8.83 -2.07 12.71
N PHE A 79 9.35 -3.22 13.13
CA PHE A 79 8.85 -4.52 12.66
C PHE A 79 7.40 -4.79 13.05
N LYS A 80 6.98 -4.45 14.28
CA LYS A 80 5.58 -4.61 14.67
C LYS A 80 4.67 -3.65 13.90
N CYS A 81 5.06 -2.37 13.77
CA CYS A 81 4.35 -1.40 12.94
C CYS A 81 4.22 -1.85 11.48
N MET A 82 5.25 -2.46 10.88
CA MET A 82 5.17 -3.02 9.52
C MET A 82 4.18 -4.18 9.41
N GLN A 83 4.16 -5.10 10.38
CA GLN A 83 3.17 -6.18 10.41
C GLN A 83 1.74 -5.64 10.51
N ASP A 84 1.50 -4.71 11.43
CA ASP A 84 0.16 -4.15 11.63
C ASP A 84 -0.32 -3.36 10.39
N ILE A 85 0.59 -2.71 9.67
CA ILE A 85 0.35 -2.06 8.37
C ILE A 85 0.03 -3.09 7.28
N GLU A 86 0.73 -4.23 7.23
CA GLU A 86 0.46 -5.31 6.27
C GLU A 86 -0.94 -5.92 6.50
N ASP A 87 -1.32 -6.19 7.75
CA ASP A 87 -2.68 -6.60 8.13
C ASP A 87 -3.72 -5.53 7.77
N GLY A 88 -3.39 -4.24 7.92
CA GLY A 88 -4.22 -3.11 7.50
C GLY A 88 -4.42 -3.02 5.98
N ILE A 89 -3.38 -3.29 5.18
CA ILE A 89 -3.47 -3.36 3.72
C ILE A 89 -4.43 -4.48 3.31
N LEU A 90 -4.21 -5.71 3.82
CA LEU A 90 -5.04 -6.87 3.51
C LEU A 90 -6.53 -6.65 3.86
N GLN A 91 -6.80 -6.05 5.02
CA GLN A 91 -8.16 -5.70 5.43
C GLN A 91 -8.81 -4.62 4.55
N THR A 92 -8.02 -3.67 4.04
CA THR A 92 -8.50 -2.64 3.12
C THR A 92 -8.78 -3.25 1.75
N GLU A 93 -7.90 -4.11 1.23
CA GLU A 93 -8.05 -4.76 -0.08
C GLU A 93 -9.23 -5.76 -0.12
N ASP A 94 -9.53 -6.43 1.00
CA ASP A 94 -10.79 -7.17 1.20
C ASP A 94 -12.03 -6.26 1.10
N SER A 95 -12.03 -5.10 1.77
CA SER A 95 -13.15 -4.14 1.68
C SER A 95 -13.30 -3.54 0.28
N LEU A 96 -12.19 -3.20 -0.40
CA LEU A 96 -12.18 -2.72 -1.79
C LEU A 96 -12.74 -3.77 -2.76
N SER A 97 -12.41 -5.04 -2.55
CA SER A 97 -12.94 -6.15 -3.36
C SER A 97 -14.46 -6.30 -3.18
N LYS A 98 -14.96 -6.11 -1.96
CA LYS A 98 -16.40 -6.13 -1.64
C LYS A 98 -17.16 -4.93 -2.23
N LEU A 99 -16.60 -3.71 -2.12
CA LEU A 99 -17.14 -2.51 -2.77
C LEU A 99 -17.22 -2.70 -4.30
N THR A 100 -16.13 -3.18 -4.89
CA THR A 100 -16.00 -3.42 -6.33
C THR A 100 -17.01 -4.47 -6.83
N HIS A 101 -17.19 -5.57 -6.10
CA HIS A 101 -18.18 -6.61 -6.41
C HIS A 101 -19.60 -6.04 -6.45
N GLU A 102 -20.03 -5.32 -5.40
CA GLU A 102 -21.37 -4.74 -5.40
C GLU A 102 -21.54 -3.61 -6.41
N ARG A 103 -20.48 -2.86 -6.75
CA ARG A 103 -20.55 -1.86 -7.82
C ARG A 103 -20.80 -2.51 -9.19
N TYR A 104 -20.12 -3.60 -9.53
CA TYR A 104 -20.37 -4.30 -10.80
C TYR A 104 -21.75 -4.97 -10.82
N ARG A 105 -22.17 -5.56 -9.70
CA ARG A 105 -23.52 -6.12 -9.54
C ARG A 105 -24.62 -5.06 -9.66
N GLY A 106 -24.45 -3.90 -9.01
CA GLY A 106 -25.35 -2.75 -9.13
C GLY A 106 -25.40 -2.16 -10.54
N PHE A 107 -24.28 -2.18 -11.26
CA PHE A 107 -24.25 -1.77 -12.67
C PHE A 107 -25.07 -2.70 -13.57
N ALA A 108 -25.06 -4.01 -13.34
CA ALA A 108 -25.91 -4.94 -14.08
C ALA A 108 -27.42 -4.70 -13.84
N TYR A 109 -27.83 -4.44 -12.59
CA TYR A 109 -29.21 -4.03 -12.29
C TYR A 109 -29.57 -2.69 -12.94
N LEU A 110 -28.63 -1.72 -12.95
CA LEU A 110 -28.85 -0.42 -13.60
C LEU A 110 -29.09 -0.57 -15.10
N GLN A 111 -28.29 -1.38 -15.82
CA GLN A 111 -28.50 -1.66 -17.23
C GLN A 111 -29.89 -2.27 -17.53
N VAL A 112 -30.36 -3.18 -16.67
CA VAL A 112 -31.72 -3.76 -16.78
C VAL A 112 -32.79 -2.68 -16.54
N CYS A 113 -32.63 -1.84 -15.52
CA CYS A 113 -33.55 -0.75 -15.23
C CYS A 113 -33.60 0.30 -16.35
N GLU A 114 -32.44 0.68 -16.91
CA GLU A 114 -32.34 1.61 -18.04
C GLU A 114 -33.00 1.03 -19.29
N ARG A 115 -32.74 -0.24 -19.61
CA ARG A 115 -33.40 -0.90 -20.75
C ARG A 115 -34.92 -1.03 -20.56
N ARG A 116 -35.39 -1.24 -19.33
CA ARG A 116 -36.83 -1.23 -18.99
C ARG A 116 -37.46 0.15 -19.23
N LEU A 117 -36.74 1.25 -18.96
CA LEU A 117 -37.19 2.61 -19.25
C LEU A 117 -37.19 2.90 -20.76
N GLU A 118 -36.12 2.58 -21.49
CA GLU A 118 -36.07 2.73 -22.97
C GLU A 118 -37.24 2.02 -23.68
N LEU A 119 -37.60 0.81 -23.23
CA LEU A 119 -38.71 0.03 -23.80
C LEU A 119 -40.09 0.59 -23.44
N ARG A 120 -40.19 1.53 -22.49
CA ARG A 120 -41.40 2.30 -22.21
C ARG A 120 -41.46 3.60 -23.00
N GLU A 121 -40.33 4.29 -23.17
CA GLU A 121 -40.22 5.50 -23.99
C GLU A 121 -40.55 5.24 -25.47
N LYS A 122 -40.26 4.03 -25.96
CA LYS A 122 -40.53 3.60 -27.36
C LYS A 122 -41.98 3.15 -27.61
N ARG A 123 -42.88 3.19 -26.63
CA ARG A 123 -44.29 2.83 -26.80
C ARG A 123 -45.05 3.86 -27.65
N PRO A 124 -46.16 3.47 -28.31
CA PRO A 124 -47.04 4.42 -28.97
C PRO A 124 -47.50 5.51 -27.99
N PRO A 125 -47.60 6.80 -28.38
CA PRO A 125 -47.90 7.90 -27.45
C PRO A 125 -49.18 7.76 -26.62
N ALA A 126 -50.16 6.97 -27.10
CA ALA A 126 -51.38 6.64 -26.36
C ALA A 126 -51.15 5.74 -25.12
N GLU A 127 -49.98 5.10 -25.01
CA GLU A 127 -49.57 4.25 -23.88
C GLU A 127 -48.42 4.84 -23.04
N THR A 128 -47.87 5.98 -23.44
CA THR A 128 -46.73 6.62 -22.77
C THR A 128 -47.19 7.43 -21.56
N PHE A 129 -47.77 6.75 -20.55
CA PHE A 129 -48.22 7.34 -19.30
C PHE A 129 -47.37 6.91 -18.09
N GLN A 130 -47.28 7.80 -17.10
CA GLN A 130 -46.59 7.57 -15.83
C GLN A 130 -47.44 6.71 -14.90
N ASP A 131 -47.30 5.39 -15.04
CA ASP A 131 -47.87 4.41 -14.11
C ASP A 131 -46.95 4.14 -12.90
N ALA A 132 -47.46 3.35 -11.94
CA ALA A 132 -46.70 2.93 -10.76
C ALA A 132 -45.39 2.18 -11.11
N LEU A 133 -45.32 1.54 -12.28
CA LEU A 133 -44.11 0.88 -12.78
C LEU A 133 -43.06 1.90 -13.25
N THR A 134 -43.47 2.96 -13.95
CA THR A 134 -42.59 4.07 -14.34
C THR A 134 -41.99 4.75 -13.10
N LEU A 135 -42.81 4.99 -12.09
CA LEU A 135 -42.35 5.54 -10.81
C LEU A 135 -41.40 4.60 -10.07
N ALA A 136 -41.70 3.29 -10.03
CA ALA A 136 -40.83 2.28 -9.42
C ALA A 136 -39.46 2.20 -10.12
N LEU A 137 -39.42 2.13 -11.45
CA LEU A 137 -38.19 2.09 -12.25
C LEU A 137 -37.39 3.39 -12.13
N THR A 138 -38.05 4.55 -12.07
CA THR A 138 -37.36 5.83 -11.87
C THR A 138 -36.70 5.90 -10.48
N SER A 139 -37.42 5.45 -9.44
CA SER A 139 -36.89 5.35 -8.07
C SER A 139 -35.76 4.31 -7.96
N GLU A 140 -35.87 3.18 -8.66
CA GLU A 140 -34.83 2.16 -8.74
C GLU A 140 -33.56 2.70 -9.41
N LYS A 141 -33.67 3.34 -10.58
CA LYS A 141 -32.54 3.99 -11.26
C LYS A 141 -31.84 5.00 -10.36
N GLN A 142 -32.59 5.89 -9.71
CA GLN A 142 -32.04 6.87 -8.75
C GLN A 142 -31.30 6.19 -7.58
N THR A 143 -31.87 5.10 -7.03
CA THR A 143 -31.26 4.32 -5.94
C THR A 143 -29.95 3.66 -6.39
N LEU A 144 -29.92 3.07 -7.57
CA LEU A 144 -28.75 2.41 -8.16
C LEU A 144 -27.64 3.41 -8.54
N GLU A 145 -27.99 4.58 -9.07
CA GLU A 145 -27.04 5.66 -9.35
C GLU A 145 -26.43 6.25 -8.07
N ALA A 146 -27.24 6.49 -7.03
CA ALA A 146 -26.76 6.98 -5.74
C ALA A 146 -25.82 5.97 -5.08
N ALA A 147 -26.21 4.68 -5.03
CA ALA A 147 -25.37 3.59 -4.54
C ALA A 147 -24.05 3.48 -5.32
N ARG A 148 -24.09 3.60 -6.66
CA ARG A 148 -22.88 3.56 -7.50
C ARG A 148 -21.91 4.71 -7.20
N LYS A 149 -22.41 5.90 -6.86
CA LYS A 149 -21.58 7.05 -6.44
C LYS A 149 -20.95 6.79 -5.07
N GLU A 150 -21.75 6.40 -4.07
CA GLU A 150 -21.28 6.10 -2.71
C GLU A 150 -20.20 5.00 -2.70
N LEU A 151 -20.37 3.95 -3.51
CA LEU A 151 -19.37 2.87 -3.68
C LEU A 151 -18.09 3.34 -4.40
N LEU A 152 -18.19 4.22 -5.41
CA LEU A 152 -17.02 4.76 -6.12
C LEU A 152 -16.17 5.69 -5.23
N GLU A 153 -16.82 6.56 -4.46
CA GLU A 153 -16.15 7.44 -3.51
C GLU A 153 -15.40 6.66 -2.42
N LEU A 154 -15.99 5.58 -1.91
CA LEU A 154 -15.34 4.67 -0.98
C LEU A 154 -14.21 3.88 -1.64
N GLU A 155 -14.38 3.40 -2.88
CA GLU A 155 -13.29 2.77 -3.63
C GLU A 155 -12.08 3.69 -3.80
N GLU A 156 -12.28 4.99 -4.05
CA GLU A 156 -11.19 5.95 -4.17
C GLU A 156 -10.52 6.23 -2.82
N GLN A 157 -11.31 6.37 -1.74
CA GLN A 157 -10.81 6.53 -0.37
C GLN A 157 -9.97 5.34 0.09
N GLY A 158 -10.44 4.11 -0.15
CA GLY A 158 -9.71 2.90 0.20
C GLY A 158 -8.41 2.73 -0.60
N LYS A 159 -8.42 3.07 -1.90
CA LYS A 159 -7.20 3.07 -2.73
C LYS A 159 -6.14 4.05 -2.18
N LYS A 160 -6.56 5.25 -1.74
CA LYS A 160 -5.68 6.23 -1.09
C LYS A 160 -5.10 5.72 0.23
N ILE A 161 -5.91 5.07 1.06
CA ILE A 161 -5.45 4.43 2.31
C ILE A 161 -4.43 3.31 2.02
N VAL A 162 -4.65 2.47 1.00
CA VAL A 162 -3.68 1.44 0.60
C VAL A 162 -2.36 2.05 0.12
N THR A 163 -2.36 3.18 -0.60
CA THR A 163 -1.10 3.87 -0.95
C THR A 163 -0.41 4.45 0.29
N GLU A 164 -1.12 5.15 1.17
CA GLU A 164 -0.55 5.70 2.42
C GLU A 164 0.09 4.61 3.30
N LEU A 165 -0.58 3.46 3.44
CA LEU A 165 -0.07 2.29 4.16
C LEU A 165 1.20 1.72 3.49
N ARG A 166 1.20 1.55 2.16
CA ARG A 166 2.36 1.04 1.41
C ARG A 166 3.57 1.97 1.50
N ASP A 167 3.35 3.28 1.45
CA ASP A 167 4.42 4.27 1.58
C ASP A 167 4.99 4.30 3.02
N LYS A 168 4.13 4.22 4.05
CA LYS A 168 4.57 4.10 5.46
C LYS A 168 5.34 2.79 5.69
N ARG A 169 4.90 1.66 5.11
CA ARG A 169 5.63 0.37 5.15
C ARG A 169 7.01 0.50 4.51
N LYS A 170 7.10 1.11 3.32
CA LYS A 170 8.37 1.32 2.60
C LYS A 170 9.33 2.16 3.45
N PHE A 171 8.88 3.29 3.97
CA PHE A 171 9.66 4.16 4.86
C PHE A 171 10.18 3.40 6.09
N LEU A 172 9.32 2.62 6.77
CA LEU A 172 9.70 1.80 7.92
C LEU A 172 10.78 0.76 7.57
N SER A 173 10.69 0.13 6.40
CA SER A 173 11.68 -0.84 5.91
C SER A 173 13.02 -0.18 5.62
N GLU A 174 13.02 1.01 5.00
CA GLU A 174 14.23 1.77 4.66
C GLU A 174 14.93 2.29 5.94
N ASP A 175 14.19 2.90 6.86
CA ASP A 175 14.67 3.33 8.18
C ASP A 175 15.24 2.16 9.01
N THR A 176 14.54 1.03 9.02
CA THR A 176 15.00 -0.21 9.69
C THR A 176 16.30 -0.74 9.06
N GLY A 177 16.46 -0.65 7.74
CA GLY A 177 17.68 -1.00 7.04
C GLY A 177 18.86 -0.09 7.43
N ILE A 178 18.64 1.22 7.42
CA ILE A 178 19.65 2.23 7.80
C ILE A 178 20.10 2.03 9.25
N ARG A 179 19.16 1.84 10.20
CA ARG A 179 19.49 1.59 11.62
C ARG A 179 20.28 0.30 11.83
N ARG A 180 20.03 -0.75 11.04
CA ARG A 180 20.82 -1.99 11.07
C ARG A 180 22.25 -1.77 10.59
N LEU A 181 22.45 -1.00 9.51
CA LEU A 181 23.79 -0.65 9.01
C LEU A 181 24.56 0.18 10.04
N GLN A 182 23.95 1.22 10.60
CA GLN A 182 24.54 2.06 11.66
C GLN A 182 24.96 1.20 12.87
N MET A 183 24.09 0.32 13.36
CA MET A 183 24.40 -0.59 14.46
C MET A 183 25.57 -1.54 14.12
N MET A 184 25.66 -2.04 12.89
CA MET A 184 26.80 -2.85 12.43
C MET A 184 28.09 -2.04 12.32
N GLU A 185 28.02 -0.76 11.94
CA GLU A 185 29.18 0.15 11.90
C GLU A 185 29.68 0.49 13.30
N ASP A 186 28.78 0.82 14.24
CA ASP A 186 29.12 1.02 15.65
C ASP A 186 29.82 -0.21 16.24
N LEU A 187 29.28 -1.41 16.00
CA LEU A 187 29.89 -2.67 16.46
C LEU A 187 31.25 -2.94 15.79
N LYS A 188 31.47 -2.55 14.53
CA LYS A 188 32.79 -2.63 13.88
C LYS A 188 33.83 -1.73 14.56
N THR A 189 33.44 -0.59 15.15
CA THR A 189 34.39 0.28 15.88
C THR A 189 35.00 -0.39 17.13
N LEU A 190 34.35 -1.43 17.66
CA LEU A 190 34.87 -2.24 18.78
C LEU A 190 35.80 -3.36 18.31
N SER A 191 35.85 -3.67 17.02
CA SER A 191 36.77 -4.68 16.48
C SER A 191 38.20 -4.12 16.43
N PRO A 192 39.23 -4.92 16.79
CA PRO A 192 40.61 -4.48 16.64
C PRO A 192 40.92 -4.33 15.15
N GLN A 193 41.24 -3.12 14.70
CA GLN A 193 41.78 -2.92 13.36
C GLN A 193 43.12 -3.67 13.25
N VAL A 194 43.10 -4.79 12.54
CA VAL A 194 44.32 -5.49 12.14
C VAL A 194 45.00 -4.62 11.09
N ALA A 195 45.98 -3.82 11.54
CA ALA A 195 46.82 -3.05 10.65
C ALA A 195 47.57 -4.02 9.72
N LEU A 196 47.16 -4.06 8.45
CA LEU A 196 47.87 -4.82 7.43
C LEU A 196 49.31 -4.29 7.33
N PRO A 197 50.34 -5.15 7.42
CA PRO A 197 51.72 -4.71 7.39
C PRO A 197 52.04 -4.05 6.04
N PRO A 198 52.84 -2.97 6.02
CA PRO A 198 53.14 -2.26 4.78
C PRO A 198 53.87 -3.18 3.80
N VAL A 199 53.30 -3.32 2.60
CA VAL A 199 53.89 -4.12 1.52
C VAL A 199 55.21 -3.46 1.10
N LYS A 200 56.32 -4.07 1.50
CA LYS A 200 57.66 -3.64 1.05
C LYS A 200 57.76 -3.89 -0.46
N ALA A 201 57.79 -2.81 -1.24
CA ALA A 201 58.17 -2.88 -2.64
C ALA A 201 59.59 -3.46 -2.74
N ASN A 202 59.73 -4.57 -3.45
CA ASN A 202 61.01 -5.20 -3.74
C ASN A 202 61.11 -5.42 -5.25
N SER A 203 62.28 -5.15 -5.82
CA SER A 203 62.46 -4.94 -7.25
C SER A 203 62.50 -6.23 -8.08
N SER A 204 61.84 -6.21 -9.24
CA SER A 204 61.93 -7.27 -10.24
C SER A 204 63.23 -7.21 -11.04
N PRO A 205 64.01 -8.30 -11.15
CA PRO A 205 64.94 -8.51 -12.27
C PRO A 205 64.16 -8.87 -13.54
N LYS A 206 64.70 -8.54 -14.71
CA LYS A 206 64.02 -8.75 -16.02
C LYS A 206 64.75 -9.77 -16.89
N ASN A 207 63.94 -10.53 -17.66
CA ASN A 207 64.25 -11.16 -18.95
C ASN A 207 64.89 -12.58 -18.93
N GLY A 208 64.48 -13.45 -19.88
CA GLY A 208 64.94 -14.87 -19.91
C GLY A 208 64.32 -15.85 -20.95
N LYS A 209 63.26 -15.47 -21.68
CA LYS A 209 62.78 -16.02 -22.98
C LYS A 209 62.94 -17.53 -23.32
N ALA A 210 61.85 -18.31 -23.26
CA ALA A 210 61.55 -19.42 -24.19
C ALA A 210 60.07 -19.88 -24.15
N GLU A 211 59.52 -20.23 -25.32
CA GLU A 211 58.23 -20.91 -25.58
C GLU A 211 58.53 -22.25 -26.32
N PRO A 212 57.58 -23.11 -26.79
CA PRO A 212 56.10 -23.02 -26.81
C PRO A 212 55.30 -24.33 -26.49
N LYS A 213 53.95 -24.21 -26.38
CA LYS A 213 52.89 -24.83 -27.25
C LYS A 213 51.58 -25.22 -26.50
N GLU A 214 50.44 -24.83 -27.10
CA GLU A 214 49.14 -25.56 -27.26
C GLU A 214 48.39 -26.13 -26.03
N GLU A 215 47.04 -26.19 -25.92
CA GLU A 215 45.84 -25.71 -26.65
C GLU A 215 44.68 -25.60 -25.58
N LYS A 216 43.50 -24.95 -25.71
CA LYS A 216 42.91 -23.91 -26.60
C LYS A 216 41.38 -23.78 -26.35
N LYS A 217 40.82 -22.58 -26.60
CA LYS A 217 39.41 -22.16 -26.87
C LYS A 217 39.13 -20.84 -26.13
N GLU A 218 38.74 -19.75 -26.81
CA GLU A 218 37.44 -19.42 -27.45
C GLU A 218 36.34 -19.12 -26.39
N GLU A 219 35.64 -17.96 -26.37
CA GLU A 219 35.67 -16.80 -27.29
C GLU A 219 35.29 -15.42 -26.63
N LYS A 220 35.40 -14.35 -27.43
CA LYS A 220 35.17 -12.87 -27.27
C LYS A 220 34.12 -12.36 -26.26
N ALA A 221 34.21 -11.16 -25.66
CA ALA A 221 34.50 -9.79 -26.17
C ALA A 221 33.33 -9.19 -27.03
N GLU A 222 33.11 -7.89 -27.21
CA GLU A 222 33.81 -6.60 -26.89
C GLU A 222 32.81 -5.65 -26.13
N ALA A 223 32.90 -4.33 -25.88
CA ALA A 223 33.79 -3.17 -26.13
C ALA A 223 33.55 -2.13 -24.96
N GLU A 224 34.49 -1.37 -24.39
CA GLU A 224 35.13 -0.09 -24.82
C GLU A 224 34.19 1.13 -25.01
N LYS A 225 34.32 2.20 -24.18
CA LYS A 225 35.02 3.47 -24.54
C LYS A 225 35.19 4.51 -23.39
N THR A 226 36.21 5.37 -23.52
CA THR A 226 36.55 6.58 -22.74
C THR A 226 35.71 7.80 -23.18
N GLU A 227 35.77 9.04 -22.65
CA GLU A 227 36.71 9.83 -21.81
C GLU A 227 35.91 10.57 -20.67
N LYS A 228 36.40 11.52 -19.85
CA LYS A 228 37.61 12.37 -19.82
C LYS A 228 37.87 12.88 -18.39
N ALA A 229 39.09 13.33 -18.10
CA ALA A 229 39.47 13.93 -16.82
C ALA A 229 39.54 15.47 -16.87
N GLU A 230 39.38 16.11 -15.71
CA GLU A 230 39.86 17.46 -15.43
C GLU A 230 40.34 17.54 -13.98
N GLU A 231 41.57 18.03 -13.79
CA GLU A 231 42.21 18.32 -12.51
C GLU A 231 42.12 19.86 -12.31
N PRO A 232 42.09 20.40 -11.08
CA PRO A 232 43.38 20.78 -10.50
C PRO A 232 43.46 20.85 -8.95
N ALA A 233 44.69 21.19 -8.52
CA ALA A 233 45.06 21.91 -7.30
C ALA A 233 45.50 21.09 -6.07
N GLU A 234 46.59 21.57 -5.47
CA GLU A 234 47.42 20.92 -4.46
C GLU A 234 47.59 21.85 -3.24
N ALA A 235 47.77 21.26 -2.05
CA ALA A 235 48.15 21.92 -0.79
C ALA A 235 47.11 22.88 -0.15
N PRO A 236 47.21 23.20 1.16
CA PRO A 236 48.24 22.77 2.12
C PRO A 236 47.73 21.78 3.19
N GLU A 237 48.67 21.18 3.91
CA GLU A 237 48.41 20.51 5.18
C GLU A 237 47.87 21.52 6.22
N ALA A 238 46.84 21.11 6.96
CA ALA A 238 46.39 21.78 8.17
C ALA A 238 46.45 20.80 9.34
N GLU A 239 47.16 21.17 10.40
CA GLU A 239 47.37 20.30 11.57
C GLU A 239 46.03 19.89 12.20
N ARG A 240 45.84 18.58 12.43
CA ARG A 240 44.67 18.08 13.15
C ARG A 240 44.94 18.12 14.66
N PRO A 241 44.25 18.97 15.45
CA PRO A 241 44.34 18.91 16.90
C PRO A 241 43.72 17.59 17.39
N VAL A 242 44.55 16.72 17.99
CA VAL A 242 44.12 15.41 18.50
C VAL A 242 43.50 15.58 19.90
N THR A 243 42.27 16.06 19.94
CA THR A 243 41.42 16.12 21.15
C THR A 243 39.97 15.74 20.83
N ALA A 244 39.75 14.46 20.52
CA ALA A 244 38.39 13.91 20.45
C ALA A 244 37.78 13.83 21.87
N PRO A 245 36.68 14.55 22.17
CA PRO A 245 36.03 14.42 23.48
C PRO A 245 35.38 13.04 23.59
N SER A 246 35.51 12.39 24.75
CA SER A 246 34.82 11.13 25.07
C SER A 246 33.32 11.38 25.31
N HIS A 247 32.58 11.63 24.23
CA HIS A 247 31.14 11.88 24.32
C HIS A 247 30.39 10.57 24.62
N VAL A 248 30.15 10.35 25.91
CA VAL A 248 29.09 9.45 26.39
C VAL A 248 27.79 9.94 25.75
N MET A 249 27.06 9.05 25.06
CA MET A 249 25.72 9.39 24.53
C MET A 249 24.90 10.05 25.63
N THR A 250 24.46 11.28 25.38
CA THR A 250 23.73 12.01 26.42
C THR A 250 22.36 11.35 26.64
N PRO A 251 21.78 11.44 27.86
CA PRO A 251 20.41 10.99 28.09
C PRO A 251 19.38 11.67 27.17
N GLU A 252 19.74 12.78 26.51
CA GLU A 252 18.90 13.43 25.50
C GLU A 252 18.83 12.66 24.18
N GLU A 253 19.92 12.03 23.72
CA GLU A 253 19.92 11.28 22.46
C GLU A 253 19.09 10.00 22.58
N GLN A 254 19.19 9.30 23.72
CA GLN A 254 18.31 8.18 24.04
C GLN A 254 16.84 8.62 24.13
N LYS A 255 16.55 9.77 24.76
CA LYS A 255 15.19 10.35 24.80
C LYS A 255 14.67 10.71 23.41
N LYS A 256 15.49 11.30 22.54
CA LYS A 256 15.14 11.62 21.14
C LYS A 256 14.81 10.35 20.35
N ALA A 257 15.59 9.27 20.50
CA ALA A 257 15.29 7.99 19.88
C ALA A 257 13.97 7.37 20.38
N GLU A 258 13.68 7.47 21.69
CA GLU A 258 12.38 7.05 22.23
C GLU A 258 11.21 7.94 21.77
N GLN A 259 11.41 9.26 21.65
CA GLN A 259 10.38 10.19 21.17
C GLN A 259 10.02 9.89 19.73
N ALA A 260 11.01 9.78 18.84
CA ALA A 260 10.80 9.38 17.44
C ALA A 260 10.10 8.01 17.34
N SER A 261 10.45 7.04 18.21
CA SER A 261 9.75 5.75 18.28
C SER A 261 8.28 5.88 18.71
N LYS A 262 7.97 6.73 19.69
CA LYS A 262 6.60 6.98 20.17
C LYS A 262 5.75 7.71 19.11
N GLU A 263 6.33 8.67 18.40
CA GLU A 263 5.70 9.37 17.26
C GLU A 263 5.43 8.41 16.10
N LEU A 264 6.38 7.53 15.78
CA LEU A 264 6.26 6.52 14.73
C LEU A 264 5.15 5.50 15.01
N ILE A 265 5.00 5.08 16.27
CA ILE A 265 3.85 4.27 16.74
C ILE A 265 2.55 5.09 16.58
N ALA A 266 2.50 6.31 17.11
CA ALA A 266 1.29 7.13 17.12
C ALA A 266 0.75 7.41 15.70
N ASP A 267 1.63 7.71 14.74
CA ASP A 267 1.24 7.89 13.34
C ASP A 267 0.76 6.60 12.67
N THR A 268 1.39 5.47 13.01
CA THR A 268 0.95 4.16 12.51
C THR A 268 -0.45 3.83 13.05
N LEU A 269 -0.70 4.06 14.35
CA LEU A 269 -2.01 3.85 14.97
C LEU A 269 -3.09 4.74 14.36
N LYS A 270 -2.83 6.04 14.09
CA LYS A 270 -3.79 6.92 13.38
C LYS A 270 -4.17 6.38 11.99
N LEU A 271 -3.20 5.85 11.25
CA LEU A 271 -3.42 5.29 9.91
C LEU A 271 -4.20 3.96 9.97
N LEU A 272 -3.97 3.14 10.99
CA LEU A 272 -4.73 1.92 11.25
C LEU A 272 -6.15 2.22 11.77
N GLU A 273 -6.35 3.28 12.54
CA GLU A 273 -7.67 3.77 12.94
C GLU A 273 -8.47 4.29 11.73
N LYS A 274 -7.85 5.11 10.86
CA LYS A 274 -8.41 5.51 9.56
C LYS A 274 -8.79 4.30 8.70
N THR A 275 -7.94 3.27 8.69
CA THR A 275 -8.19 1.99 8.01
C THR A 275 -9.40 1.25 8.58
N SER A 276 -9.48 1.10 9.90
CA SER A 276 -10.61 0.45 10.60
C SER A 276 -11.93 1.20 10.38
N CYS A 277 -11.91 2.52 10.49
CA CYS A 277 -13.06 3.40 10.21
C CYS A 277 -13.54 3.24 8.75
N HIS A 278 -12.63 3.28 7.78
CA HIS A 278 -12.95 3.05 6.37
C HIS A 278 -13.51 1.64 6.12
N ARG A 279 -12.93 0.61 6.73
CA ARG A 279 -13.40 -0.78 6.62
C ARG A 279 -14.83 -0.92 7.14
N ASN A 280 -15.12 -0.38 8.33
CA ASN A 280 -16.44 -0.44 8.95
C ASN A 280 -17.48 0.28 8.10
N LYS A 281 -17.20 1.53 7.68
CA LYS A 281 -18.07 2.30 6.79
C LYS A 281 -18.32 1.58 5.46
N SER A 282 -17.29 0.95 4.89
CA SER A 282 -17.42 0.21 3.62
C SER A 282 -18.28 -1.03 3.74
N LEU A 283 -18.21 -1.76 4.86
CA LEU A 283 -19.08 -2.89 5.15
C LEU A 283 -20.53 -2.45 5.41
N GLU A 284 -20.73 -1.35 6.12
CA GLU A 284 -22.05 -0.75 6.38
C GLU A 284 -22.72 -0.27 5.08
N THR A 285 -22.01 0.52 4.26
CA THR A 285 -22.50 0.94 2.93
C THR A 285 -22.79 -0.28 2.04
N VAL A 286 -21.95 -1.31 2.03
CA VAL A 286 -22.24 -2.56 1.29
C VAL A 286 -23.52 -3.24 1.76
N PHE A 287 -23.79 -3.29 3.06
CA PHE A 287 -25.03 -3.86 3.62
C PHE A 287 -26.26 -3.01 3.26
N LYS A 288 -26.19 -1.69 3.49
CA LYS A 288 -27.21 -0.70 3.13
C LYS A 288 -27.55 -0.77 1.63
N VAL A 289 -26.56 -0.71 0.75
CA VAL A 289 -26.74 -0.80 -0.71
C VAL A 289 -27.39 -2.13 -1.10
N LYS A 290 -27.00 -3.27 -0.49
CA LYS A 290 -27.68 -4.56 -0.73
C LYS A 290 -29.16 -4.50 -0.36
N GLN A 291 -29.50 -3.92 0.79
CA GLN A 291 -30.87 -3.82 1.26
C GLN A 291 -31.70 -2.88 0.37
N ASP A 292 -31.17 -1.70 0.04
CA ASP A 292 -31.86 -0.68 -0.77
C ASP A 292 -32.07 -1.12 -2.22
N THR A 293 -31.04 -1.67 -2.87
CA THR A 293 -31.16 -2.16 -4.26
C THR A 293 -32.07 -3.38 -4.35
N SER A 294 -31.99 -4.32 -3.40
CA SER A 294 -32.93 -5.46 -3.34
C SER A 294 -34.38 -5.00 -3.13
N ARG A 295 -34.59 -3.98 -2.28
CA ARG A 295 -35.91 -3.38 -2.02
C ARG A 295 -36.45 -2.60 -3.22
N ALA A 296 -35.59 -1.93 -3.98
CA ALA A 296 -35.96 -1.24 -5.21
C ALA A 296 -36.35 -2.24 -6.32
N ASN A 297 -35.49 -3.22 -6.60
CA ASN A 297 -35.75 -4.26 -7.59
C ASN A 297 -37.02 -5.07 -7.26
N HIS A 298 -37.24 -5.47 -6.00
CA HIS A 298 -38.48 -6.17 -5.63
C HIS A 298 -39.73 -5.34 -5.94
N ARG A 299 -39.71 -4.01 -5.74
CA ARG A 299 -40.83 -3.12 -6.07
C ARG A 299 -41.06 -3.01 -7.58
N SER A 300 -40.01 -2.97 -8.39
CA SER A 300 -40.16 -2.91 -9.85
C SER A 300 -40.62 -4.25 -10.44
N GLU A 301 -40.12 -5.38 -9.94
CA GLU A 301 -40.64 -6.73 -10.26
C GLU A 301 -42.12 -6.89 -9.85
N ASP A 302 -42.52 -6.43 -8.66
CA ASP A 302 -43.92 -6.43 -8.23
C ASP A 302 -44.83 -5.64 -9.19
N CYS A 303 -44.39 -4.45 -9.60
CA CYS A 303 -45.11 -3.62 -10.56
C CYS A 303 -45.11 -4.24 -11.97
N LEU A 304 -44.03 -4.90 -12.40
CA LEU A 304 -43.97 -5.66 -13.66
C LEU A 304 -44.94 -6.84 -13.66
N SER A 305 -44.97 -7.62 -12.57
CA SER A 305 -45.84 -8.78 -12.42
C SER A 305 -47.31 -8.37 -12.46
N ARG A 306 -47.70 -7.34 -11.71
CA ARG A 306 -49.07 -6.79 -11.73
C ARG A 306 -49.44 -6.27 -13.11
N ARG A 307 -48.57 -5.48 -13.74
CA ARG A 307 -48.83 -4.93 -15.09
C ARG A 307 -48.91 -6.01 -16.16
N THR A 308 -48.16 -7.10 -16.02
CA THR A 308 -48.25 -8.27 -16.92
C THR A 308 -49.60 -8.97 -16.78
N ALA A 309 -50.10 -9.15 -15.55
CA ALA A 309 -51.42 -9.72 -15.30
C ALA A 309 -52.56 -8.83 -15.82
N GLU A 310 -52.47 -7.51 -15.62
CA GLU A 310 -53.41 -6.52 -16.18
C GLU A 310 -53.48 -6.60 -17.71
N LEU A 311 -52.33 -6.64 -18.39
CA LEU A 311 -52.26 -6.73 -19.85
C LEU A 311 -52.77 -8.08 -20.37
N ALA A 312 -52.50 -9.19 -19.67
CA ALA A 312 -53.01 -10.51 -20.04
C ALA A 312 -54.55 -10.59 -19.94
N GLU A 313 -55.15 -10.04 -18.88
CA GLU A 313 -56.61 -9.99 -18.74
C GLU A 313 -57.25 -8.99 -19.72
N MET A 314 -56.62 -7.83 -19.95
CA MET A 314 -57.07 -6.87 -20.97
C MET A 314 -57.07 -7.50 -22.38
N LYS A 315 -55.99 -8.20 -22.75
CA LYS A 315 -55.89 -8.94 -24.01
C LYS A 315 -57.05 -9.92 -24.18
N LYS A 316 -57.26 -10.77 -23.18
CA LYS A 316 -58.36 -11.76 -23.14
C LYS A 316 -59.75 -11.12 -23.26
N GLN A 317 -59.96 -9.93 -22.69
CA GLN A 317 -61.21 -9.18 -22.82
C GLN A 317 -61.38 -8.59 -24.24
N LEU A 318 -60.33 -8.01 -24.82
CA LEU A 318 -60.36 -7.51 -26.20
C LEU A 318 -60.57 -8.63 -27.23
N GLU A 319 -59.88 -9.77 -27.07
CA GLU A 319 -60.05 -10.97 -27.91
C GLU A 319 -61.49 -11.52 -27.82
N LYS A 320 -62.06 -11.58 -26.62
CA LYS A 320 -63.48 -11.93 -26.45
C LYS A 320 -64.41 -10.93 -27.16
N HIS A 321 -64.18 -9.63 -27.00
CA HIS A 321 -65.01 -8.62 -27.65
C HIS A 321 -64.89 -8.62 -29.18
N ALA A 322 -63.72 -8.96 -29.73
CA ALA A 322 -63.56 -9.19 -31.16
C ALA A 322 -64.44 -10.37 -31.64
N LEU A 323 -64.42 -11.51 -30.94
CA LEU A 323 -65.29 -12.67 -31.23
C LEU A 323 -66.79 -12.35 -31.09
N ASP A 324 -67.18 -11.58 -30.07
CA ASP A 324 -68.57 -11.13 -29.89
C ASP A 324 -69.01 -10.22 -31.06
N VAL A 325 -68.14 -9.34 -31.56
CA VAL A 325 -68.41 -8.46 -32.72
C VAL A 325 -68.44 -9.26 -34.03
N GLU A 326 -67.54 -10.21 -34.25
CA GLU A 326 -67.58 -11.10 -35.42
C GLU A 326 -68.87 -11.95 -35.44
N ALA A 327 -69.26 -12.51 -34.28
CA ALA A 327 -70.51 -13.22 -34.13
C ALA A 327 -71.75 -12.32 -34.36
N ALA A 328 -71.66 -11.01 -34.04
CA ALA A 328 -72.69 -10.03 -34.35
C ALA A 328 -72.76 -9.71 -35.85
N ILE A 329 -71.61 -9.47 -36.50
CA ILE A 329 -71.51 -9.25 -37.95
C ILE A 329 -72.11 -10.46 -38.71
N LEU A 330 -71.69 -11.68 -38.38
CA LEU A 330 -72.22 -12.90 -39.00
C LEU A 330 -73.71 -13.14 -38.76
N ARG A 331 -74.33 -12.51 -37.74
CA ARG A 331 -75.79 -12.52 -37.55
C ARG A 331 -76.48 -11.42 -38.37
N ALA A 332 -75.86 -10.23 -38.43
CA ALA A 332 -76.34 -9.09 -39.18
C ALA A 332 -76.31 -9.35 -40.70
N GLU A 333 -75.21 -9.88 -41.25
CA GLU A 333 -75.06 -10.28 -42.66
C GLU A 333 -76.17 -11.27 -43.07
N ARG A 334 -76.31 -12.37 -42.32
CA ARG A 334 -77.39 -13.35 -42.52
C ARG A 334 -78.79 -12.79 -42.24
N SER A 335 -78.95 -11.59 -41.67
CA SER A 335 -80.25 -10.93 -41.51
C SER A 335 -80.55 -10.00 -42.66
N LEU A 336 -79.56 -9.19 -43.08
CA LEU A 336 -79.63 -8.32 -44.26
C LEU A 336 -79.86 -9.11 -45.54
N GLU A 337 -79.14 -10.21 -45.76
CA GLU A 337 -79.39 -11.10 -46.90
C GLU A 337 -80.85 -11.61 -46.93
N ARG A 338 -81.47 -11.83 -45.76
CA ARG A 338 -82.89 -12.24 -45.66
C ARG A 338 -83.88 -11.09 -45.83
N THR A 339 -83.49 -9.82 -45.62
CA THR A 339 -84.35 -8.66 -45.91
C THR A 339 -84.17 -8.17 -47.34
N GLU A 340 -82.96 -8.23 -47.90
CA GLU A 340 -82.64 -7.95 -49.31
C GLU A 340 -83.45 -8.83 -50.26
N ARG A 341 -83.41 -10.15 -50.06
CA ARG A 341 -84.23 -11.15 -50.80
C ARG A 341 -85.76 -10.96 -50.64
N ARG A 342 -86.20 -10.01 -49.81
CA ARG A 342 -87.62 -9.68 -49.52
C ARG A 342 -87.93 -8.20 -49.72
N LEU A 343 -87.01 -7.43 -50.32
CA LEU A 343 -87.13 -5.99 -50.48
C LEU A 343 -87.99 -5.67 -51.71
N ASP A 344 -89.11 -4.97 -51.52
CA ASP A 344 -89.82 -4.35 -52.64
C ASP A 344 -89.20 -2.98 -52.90
N VAL A 345 -88.68 -2.79 -54.11
CA VAL A 345 -88.06 -1.54 -54.60
C VAL A 345 -89.02 -0.35 -54.52
N LYS A 346 -90.34 -0.59 -54.50
CA LYS A 346 -91.37 0.45 -54.39
C LYS A 346 -91.68 0.88 -52.94
N ASP A 347 -91.24 0.12 -51.94
CA ASP A 347 -91.45 0.46 -50.53
C ASP A 347 -90.25 1.26 -49.98
N ASN A 348 -90.29 2.58 -50.21
CA ASN A 348 -89.27 3.52 -49.73
C ASN A 348 -88.98 3.39 -48.22
N LYS A 349 -89.94 2.98 -47.38
CA LYS A 349 -89.70 2.83 -45.93
C LYS A 349 -88.87 1.58 -45.62
N LYS A 350 -89.09 0.48 -46.36
CA LYS A 350 -88.22 -0.71 -46.26
C LYS A 350 -86.83 -0.45 -46.83
N VAL A 351 -86.74 0.26 -47.96
CA VAL A 351 -85.46 0.62 -48.60
C VAL A 351 -84.59 1.51 -47.69
N GLU A 352 -85.16 2.54 -47.06
CA GLU A 352 -84.39 3.37 -46.11
C GLU A 352 -83.96 2.59 -44.86
N LYS A 353 -84.82 1.70 -44.33
CA LYS A 353 -84.40 0.84 -43.22
C LYS A 353 -83.26 -0.10 -43.63
N PHE A 354 -83.31 -0.69 -44.83
CA PHE A 354 -82.22 -1.55 -45.32
C PHE A 354 -80.88 -0.81 -45.42
N LYS A 355 -80.88 0.46 -45.86
CA LYS A 355 -79.68 1.32 -45.83
C LYS A 355 -79.18 1.56 -44.40
N GLN A 356 -80.07 1.83 -43.44
CA GLN A 356 -79.71 2.03 -42.04
C GLN A 356 -79.10 0.76 -41.42
N ASP A 357 -79.73 -0.39 -41.62
CA ASP A 357 -79.24 -1.70 -41.16
C ASP A 357 -77.86 -2.01 -41.80
N THR A 358 -77.65 -1.66 -43.07
CA THR A 358 -76.35 -1.79 -43.77
C THR A 358 -75.28 -0.87 -43.18
N ALA A 359 -75.60 0.40 -42.93
CA ALA A 359 -74.67 1.36 -42.33
C ALA A 359 -74.29 0.97 -40.88
N MET A 360 -75.20 0.35 -40.12
CA MET A 360 -74.86 -0.23 -38.81
C MET A 360 -73.86 -1.40 -38.94
N LEU A 361 -73.96 -2.20 -40.00
CA LEU A 361 -73.03 -3.29 -40.27
C LEU A 361 -71.63 -2.78 -40.66
N GLU A 362 -71.55 -1.73 -41.47
CA GLU A 362 -70.27 -1.05 -41.76
C GLU A 362 -69.63 -0.47 -40.50
N ASN A 363 -70.42 0.12 -39.60
CA ASN A 363 -69.94 0.56 -38.29
C ASN A 363 -69.42 -0.61 -37.44
N LEU A 364 -70.08 -1.78 -37.44
CA LEU A 364 -69.58 -2.98 -36.76
C LEU A 364 -68.25 -3.48 -37.35
N ARG A 365 -68.09 -3.46 -38.68
CA ARG A 365 -66.81 -3.77 -39.34
C ARG A 365 -65.70 -2.78 -38.94
N GLY A 366 -66.00 -1.48 -38.92
CA GLY A 366 -65.07 -0.47 -38.42
C GLY A 366 -64.71 -0.63 -36.94
N ILE A 367 -65.63 -1.12 -36.10
CA ILE A 367 -65.36 -1.46 -34.69
C ILE A 367 -64.45 -2.70 -34.59
N ARG A 368 -64.69 -3.76 -35.38
CA ARG A 368 -63.80 -4.93 -35.48
C ARG A 368 -62.37 -4.51 -35.85
N ASP A 369 -62.23 -3.63 -36.83
CA ASP A 369 -60.91 -3.24 -37.34
C ASP A 369 -60.13 -2.41 -36.30
N ARG A 370 -60.81 -1.50 -35.59
CA ARG A 370 -60.26 -0.80 -34.42
C ARG A 370 -59.91 -1.74 -33.26
N LEU A 371 -60.73 -2.76 -32.97
CA LEU A 371 -60.40 -3.80 -31.97
C LEU A 371 -59.15 -4.59 -32.39
N GLY A 372 -59.00 -4.89 -33.68
CA GLY A 372 -57.80 -5.53 -34.23
C GLY A 372 -56.54 -4.65 -34.12
N GLU A 373 -56.67 -3.33 -34.31
CA GLU A 373 -55.59 -2.37 -34.05
C GLU A 373 -55.25 -2.27 -32.56
N ASP A 374 -56.26 -2.20 -31.69
CA ASP A 374 -56.09 -2.18 -30.24
C ASP A 374 -55.37 -3.43 -29.71
N ILE A 375 -55.74 -4.63 -30.19
CA ILE A 375 -55.07 -5.89 -29.82
C ILE A 375 -53.61 -5.89 -30.32
N ARG A 376 -53.34 -5.41 -31.54
CA ARG A 376 -51.96 -5.30 -32.05
C ARG A 376 -51.13 -4.33 -31.21
N ASN A 377 -51.63 -3.11 -30.97
CA ASN A 377 -50.88 -2.04 -30.31
C ASN A 377 -50.65 -2.32 -28.82
N LYS A 378 -51.66 -2.85 -28.11
CA LYS A 378 -51.64 -3.04 -26.65
C LYS A 378 -51.07 -4.39 -26.21
N CYS A 379 -51.03 -5.38 -27.10
CA CYS A 379 -50.78 -6.78 -26.75
C CYS A 379 -49.71 -7.49 -27.59
N LEU A 380 -49.05 -6.80 -28.53
CA LEU A 380 -47.82 -7.24 -29.19
C LEU A 380 -46.71 -6.19 -28.98
N PRO A 381 -45.45 -6.60 -28.76
CA PRO A 381 -44.32 -5.70 -28.46
C PRO A 381 -43.64 -5.12 -29.71
#